data_AF-A0A7D5E2I7-F1
#
_entry.id   AF-A0A7D5E2I7-F1
#
_cell.length_a   1.000
_cell.length_b   1.000
_cell.length_c   1.000
_cell.angle_alpha   90.00
_cell.angle_beta   90.00
_cell.angle_gamma   90.00
#
_symmetry.space_group_name_H-M   'P 1'
#
loop_
_entity.id
_entity.type
_entity.pdbx_description
1 polymer ?
#
loop_
_entity_poly.entity_id
_entity_poly.type
_entity_poly.pdbx_seq_one_letter_code
_entity_poly.pdbx_strand_id
1 'polypeptide(L)'
;MAHRFRWTHALPDGRECTVSRVAGDHEDGPDAHRRYDVRLPGSLALASPDDVAIERDGERVTVRVPDGVGVARVRVATDTGTDHLPLLDPSLGTALTDALRGDEAAARTLATARGSAVAAVHACAPALDVEGVVALVDALASADGDASDDLHARRYALTRAAARAPNGLAVHTAEEFERLADGLDDVAEVGDVDALDALGDLVAVHGLAPVRDLGYDLVRLAHRDDGRFEAYWLAAVARADGIDAARDVASAGRADDEYARLKDRASEAPYHERGAAWRALCGPASRRSRAEFAYVLANACYWTGEVSRTDARVDELCYDGALAAAREDGVEWLVAHARYERARAVGHRHRSATNHALAIAAFERAREVADEYDYDALTPWDPLYSRTVVASNAASARGDHEAAVRILEEGREEIAALDPPEDRRSEIRHHLDGQRHERLALLAREDTEGAVETHLEAAREQYAAVGFERSRERVDAKLDDARTEDADDRAERAARASGRVGPNPRPPTETRGPSLDDIPDLHDHLTESDPTAVGSADPGVVERDPWDDPLDGRY
;
A
#
# COMPACT_ATOMS: atom_id res chain seq x y z
N MET A 1 39.32 -7.78 4.90
CA MET A 1 38.88 -7.37 6.26
C MET A 1 37.37 -7.38 6.24
N ALA A 2 36.74 -8.33 6.94
CA ALA A 2 35.31 -8.62 6.82
C ALA A 2 34.45 -7.48 7.39
N HIS A 3 33.38 -7.12 6.67
CA HIS A 3 32.42 -6.09 7.07
C HIS A 3 31.86 -6.39 8.47
N ARG A 4 32.08 -5.47 9.40
CA ARG A 4 31.50 -5.51 10.75
C ARG A 4 30.15 -4.82 10.69
N PHE A 5 29.07 -5.61 10.62
CA PHE A 5 27.73 -5.08 10.85
C PHE A 5 27.63 -4.71 12.33
N ARG A 6 27.46 -3.42 12.58
CA ARG A 6 27.32 -2.82 13.91
C ARG A 6 26.09 -1.94 13.90
N TRP A 7 25.22 -2.13 14.87
CA TRP A 7 24.03 -1.32 15.05
C TRP A 7 23.83 -0.98 16.52
N THR A 8 23.02 0.04 16.78
CA THR A 8 22.57 0.43 18.11
C THR A 8 21.11 0.04 18.30
N HIS A 9 20.77 -0.37 19.53
CA HIS A 9 19.43 -0.76 19.92
C HIS A 9 19.04 0.05 21.15
N ALA A 10 17.99 0.87 21.04
CA ALA A 10 17.47 1.63 22.16
C ALA A 10 16.71 0.71 23.12
N LEU A 11 16.96 0.86 24.42
CA LEU A 11 16.32 0.08 25.48
C LEU A 11 15.13 0.85 26.09
N PRO A 12 14.22 0.18 26.82
CA PRO A 12 13.01 0.79 27.38
C PRO A 12 13.24 1.95 28.37
N ASP A 13 14.45 2.14 28.86
CA ASP A 13 14.83 3.24 29.75
C ASP A 13 15.60 4.36 29.04
N GLY A 14 15.66 4.32 27.70
CA GLY A 14 16.32 5.32 26.86
C GLY A 14 17.84 5.14 26.75
N ARG A 15 18.44 4.11 27.36
CA ARG A 15 19.85 3.77 27.14
C ARG A 15 20.02 3.02 25.81
N GLU A 16 21.21 3.06 25.23
CA GLU A 16 21.52 2.33 23.99
C GLU A 16 22.46 1.15 24.25
N CYS A 17 22.18 0.05 23.58
CA CYS A 17 23.03 -1.11 23.44
C CYS A 17 23.71 -1.09 22.07
N THR A 18 25.02 -1.36 21.98
CA THR A 18 25.67 -1.58 20.68
C THR A 18 25.81 -3.08 20.43
N VAL A 19 25.34 -3.57 19.28
CA VAL A 19 25.57 -4.94 18.84
C VAL A 19 26.56 -4.94 17.67
N SER A 20 27.47 -5.91 17.63
CA SER A 20 28.45 -6.08 16.55
C SER A 20 28.58 -7.55 16.17
N ARG A 21 28.37 -7.89 14.88
CA ARG A 21 28.69 -9.23 14.38
C ARG A 21 30.20 -9.43 14.33
N VAL A 22 30.65 -10.61 14.78
CA VAL A 22 32.04 -11.06 14.67
C VAL A 22 32.11 -12.15 13.63
N ALA A 23 32.57 -11.83 12.41
CA ALA A 23 32.78 -12.84 11.37
C ALA A 23 34.02 -13.70 11.65
N GLY A 24 33.98 -14.98 11.28
CA GLY A 24 35.13 -15.90 11.33
C GLY A 24 34.73 -17.36 11.14
N ASP A 25 35.71 -18.27 11.24
CA ASP A 25 35.60 -19.71 10.92
C ASP A 25 34.55 -20.51 11.71
N HIS A 26 33.92 -19.89 12.70
CA HIS A 26 32.86 -20.48 13.53
C HIS A 26 31.48 -20.42 12.87
N GLU A 27 31.34 -19.68 11.78
CA GLU A 27 30.11 -19.62 10.98
C GLU A 27 30.00 -20.81 10.00
N ASP A 28 31.03 -21.65 9.90
CA ASP A 28 31.10 -22.80 8.98
C ASP A 28 31.13 -24.15 9.74
N GLY A 29 30.57 -25.20 9.13
CA GLY A 29 30.65 -26.58 9.63
C GLY A 29 29.41 -27.07 10.40
N PRO A 30 29.47 -28.29 10.98
CA PRO A 30 28.31 -28.95 11.60
C PRO A 30 27.80 -28.28 12.89
N ASP A 31 28.65 -27.46 13.55
CA ASP A 31 28.32 -26.68 14.75
C ASP A 31 28.38 -25.16 14.46
N ALA A 32 28.00 -24.79 13.23
CA ALA A 32 27.99 -23.40 12.78
C ALA A 32 27.16 -22.52 13.72
N HIS A 33 27.75 -21.41 14.14
CA HIS A 33 27.08 -20.41 14.95
C HIS A 33 27.56 -19.02 14.57
N ARG A 34 26.68 -18.04 14.75
CA ARG A 34 27.01 -16.65 14.53
C ARG A 34 27.31 -15.98 15.86
N ARG A 35 28.47 -15.32 15.95
CA ARG A 35 28.89 -14.60 17.14
C ARG A 35 28.54 -13.12 17.06
N TYR A 36 27.98 -12.62 18.15
CA TYR A 36 27.69 -11.20 18.36
C TYR A 36 28.38 -10.71 19.62
N ASP A 37 29.02 -9.55 19.54
CA ASP A 37 29.47 -8.79 20.69
C ASP A 37 28.46 -7.68 20.99
N VAL A 38 27.83 -7.79 22.15
CA VAL A 38 26.82 -6.87 22.67
C VAL A 38 27.49 -6.03 23.77
N ARG A 39 27.54 -4.71 23.61
CA ARG A 39 27.98 -3.78 24.65
C ARG A 39 26.75 -3.21 25.33
N LEU A 40 26.58 -3.58 26.59
CA LEU A 40 25.46 -3.14 27.41
C LEU A 40 25.89 -1.98 28.33
N PRO A 41 25.02 -0.99 28.54
CA PRO A 41 25.25 0.06 29.52
C PRO A 41 25.03 -0.49 30.95
N GLY A 42 26.12 -0.71 31.69
CA GLY A 42 26.08 -1.18 33.09
C GLY A 42 25.80 -2.68 33.26
N SER A 43 25.29 -3.07 34.44
CA SER A 43 25.10 -4.48 34.83
C SER A 43 23.78 -5.12 34.37
N LEU A 44 23.25 -4.72 33.21
CA LEU A 44 21.95 -5.22 32.69
C LEU A 44 21.98 -6.73 32.40
N ALA A 45 20.93 -7.46 32.75
CA ALA A 45 20.87 -8.89 32.53
C ALA A 45 20.40 -9.24 31.11
N LEU A 46 21.04 -10.24 30.50
CA LEU A 46 20.59 -10.87 29.26
C LEU A 46 20.12 -12.29 29.54
N ALA A 47 19.04 -12.68 28.86
CA ALA A 47 18.57 -14.05 28.85
C ALA A 47 18.03 -14.38 27.46
N SER A 48 18.19 -15.62 27.01
CA SER A 48 17.56 -16.08 25.78
C SER A 48 16.63 -17.25 26.09
N PRO A 49 15.39 -17.26 25.54
CA PRO A 49 14.58 -18.47 25.53
C PRO A 49 15.07 -19.50 24.49
N ASP A 50 15.82 -19.03 23.49
CA ASP A 50 16.42 -19.83 22.43
C ASP A 50 17.75 -20.43 22.91
N ASP A 51 18.18 -21.57 22.34
CA ASP A 51 19.40 -22.32 22.69
C ASP A 51 20.70 -21.56 22.32
N VAL A 52 20.86 -20.39 22.92
CA VAL A 52 21.85 -19.36 22.59
C VAL A 52 22.82 -19.28 23.75
N ALA A 53 24.11 -19.42 23.46
CA ALA A 53 25.14 -19.30 24.50
C ALA A 53 25.45 -17.81 24.74
N ILE A 54 25.38 -17.40 26.01
CA ILE A 54 25.66 -16.01 26.44
C ILE A 54 26.82 -16.03 27.44
N GLU A 55 27.93 -15.39 27.07
CA GLU A 55 29.13 -15.25 27.89
C GLU A 55 29.38 -13.77 28.20
N ARG A 56 29.57 -13.44 29.49
CA ARG A 56 29.76 -12.05 29.93
C ARG A 56 31.18 -11.80 30.42
N ASP A 57 31.78 -10.72 29.93
CA ASP A 57 33.05 -10.16 30.38
C ASP A 57 32.89 -8.64 30.60
N GLY A 58 32.57 -8.24 31.84
CA GLY A 58 32.28 -6.84 32.19
C GLY A 58 31.03 -6.30 31.49
N GLU A 59 31.20 -5.23 30.71
CA GLU A 59 30.14 -4.61 29.88
C GLU A 59 29.99 -5.25 28.50
N ARG A 60 30.94 -6.12 28.11
CA ARG A 60 30.87 -6.88 26.87
C ARG A 60 30.20 -8.21 27.13
N VAL A 61 29.20 -8.52 26.32
CA VAL A 61 28.55 -9.82 26.30
C VAL A 61 28.72 -10.44 24.92
N THR A 62 29.29 -11.63 24.87
CA THR A 62 29.36 -12.42 23.65
C THR A 62 28.14 -13.33 23.60
N VAL A 63 27.38 -13.25 22.52
CA VAL A 63 26.23 -14.10 22.23
C VAL A 63 26.58 -15.00 21.04
N ARG A 64 26.32 -16.31 21.14
CA ARG A 64 26.47 -17.27 20.04
C ARG A 64 25.12 -17.84 19.67
N VAL A 65 24.67 -17.54 18.45
CA VAL A 65 23.39 -18.00 17.90
C VAL A 65 23.66 -19.21 17.01
N PRO A 66 23.15 -20.41 17.36
CA PRO A 66 23.32 -21.59 16.52
C PRO A 66 22.48 -21.47 15.25
N ASP A 67 22.87 -22.24 14.23
CA ASP A 67 22.13 -22.32 12.98
C ASP A 67 20.73 -22.95 13.14
N GLY A 68 19.78 -22.51 12.32
CA GLY A 68 18.40 -23.00 12.29
C GLY A 68 17.42 -22.27 13.21
N VAL A 69 17.87 -21.31 14.03
CA VAL A 69 17.00 -20.49 14.89
C VAL A 69 16.29 -19.38 14.09
N GLY A 70 16.87 -18.98 12.96
CA GLY A 70 16.44 -17.84 12.17
C GLY A 70 16.80 -16.52 12.84
N VAL A 71 15.95 -16.09 13.79
CA VAL A 71 16.15 -14.86 14.56
C VAL A 71 16.07 -15.19 16.05
N ALA A 72 17.22 -15.22 16.71
CA ALA A 72 17.31 -15.36 18.16
C ALA A 72 16.87 -14.06 18.84
N ARG A 73 15.97 -14.15 19.83
CA ARG A 73 15.42 -12.96 20.53
C ARG A 73 15.97 -12.86 21.94
N VAL A 74 17.17 -12.32 22.07
CA VAL A 74 17.84 -12.18 23.37
C VAL A 74 17.15 -11.10 24.20
N ARG A 75 16.52 -11.48 25.30
CA ARG A 75 15.87 -10.57 26.24
C ARG A 75 16.90 -9.72 26.98
N VAL A 76 16.68 -8.41 27.01
CA VAL A 76 17.40 -7.44 27.84
C VAL A 76 16.43 -6.92 28.90
N ALA A 77 16.76 -7.10 30.18
CA ALA A 77 15.98 -6.52 31.27
C ALA A 77 16.60 -5.19 31.72
N THR A 78 15.76 -4.16 31.84
CA THR A 78 16.06 -2.84 32.40
C THR A 78 15.19 -2.57 33.63
N ASP A 79 15.44 -1.47 34.33
CA ASP A 79 14.65 -1.08 35.49
C ASP A 79 13.21 -0.65 35.12
N THR A 80 12.99 -0.24 33.86
CA THR A 80 11.69 0.24 33.37
C THR A 80 10.92 -0.81 32.56
N GLY A 81 11.56 -1.92 32.18
CA GLY A 81 10.93 -2.98 31.40
C GLY A 81 11.89 -3.99 30.78
N THR A 82 11.35 -4.89 29.96
CA THR A 82 12.12 -5.88 29.21
C THR A 82 11.97 -5.62 27.73
N ASP A 83 13.05 -5.81 26.97
CA ASP A 83 13.06 -5.73 25.51
C ASP A 83 13.82 -6.91 24.89
N HIS A 84 13.84 -7.01 23.56
CA HIS A 84 14.48 -8.08 22.81
C HIS A 84 15.51 -7.53 21.81
N LEU A 85 16.71 -8.10 21.83
CA LEU A 85 17.73 -7.94 20.79
C LEU A 85 17.56 -9.08 19.77
N PRO A 86 17.04 -8.80 18.56
CA PRO A 86 17.00 -9.77 17.47
C PRO A 86 18.40 -9.98 16.89
N LEU A 87 18.84 -11.24 16.83
CA LEU A 87 20.13 -11.65 16.28
C LEU A 87 19.92 -12.74 15.23
N LEU A 88 20.50 -12.57 14.04
CA LEU A 88 20.36 -13.51 12.94
C LEU A 88 21.24 -14.75 13.16
N ASP A 89 20.76 -15.92 12.76
CA ASP A 89 21.60 -17.11 12.69
C ASP A 89 22.56 -17.07 11.47
N PRO A 90 23.50 -18.04 11.35
CA PRO A 90 24.36 -18.17 10.18
C PRO A 90 23.61 -18.26 8.86
N SER A 91 22.65 -19.19 8.71
CA SER A 91 21.95 -19.42 7.45
C SER A 91 21.20 -18.19 6.93
N LEU A 92 20.34 -17.59 7.77
CA LEU A 92 19.59 -16.38 7.43
C LEU A 92 20.55 -15.23 7.12
N GLY A 93 21.58 -15.11 7.93
CA GLY A 93 22.54 -14.03 7.82
C GLY A 93 23.46 -14.11 6.61
N THR A 94 23.79 -15.30 6.13
CA THR A 94 24.56 -15.51 4.89
C THR A 94 23.67 -15.23 3.69
N ALA A 95 22.45 -15.80 3.68
CA ALA A 95 21.48 -15.53 2.62
C ALA A 95 21.17 -14.03 2.48
N LEU A 96 21.04 -13.29 3.60
CA LEU A 96 20.92 -11.82 3.57
C LEU A 96 22.13 -11.14 2.93
N THR A 97 23.34 -11.56 3.31
CA THR A 97 24.57 -10.95 2.79
C THR A 97 24.71 -11.20 1.28
N ASP A 98 24.35 -12.38 0.82
CA ASP A 98 24.48 -12.76 -0.59
C ASP A 98 23.36 -12.14 -1.44
N ALA A 99 22.13 -12.05 -0.92
CA ALA A 99 21.05 -11.31 -1.55
C ALA A 99 21.44 -9.83 -1.77
N LEU A 100 22.00 -9.17 -0.75
CA LEU A 100 22.50 -7.79 -0.86
C LEU A 100 23.70 -7.62 -1.82
N ARG A 101 24.33 -8.73 -2.26
CA ARG A 101 25.37 -8.73 -3.29
C ARG A 101 24.82 -9.03 -4.69
N GLY A 102 23.50 -9.17 -4.82
CA GLY A 102 22.82 -9.48 -6.08
C GLY A 102 22.62 -10.98 -6.34
N ASP A 103 22.75 -11.85 -5.33
CA ASP A 103 22.39 -13.27 -5.49
C ASP A 103 20.87 -13.44 -5.39
N GLU A 104 20.21 -13.53 -6.55
CA GLU A 104 18.77 -13.75 -6.63
C GLU A 104 18.31 -15.08 -6.02
N ALA A 105 19.13 -16.13 -6.06
CA ALA A 105 18.77 -17.42 -5.46
C ALA A 105 18.76 -17.33 -3.94
N ALA A 106 19.67 -16.56 -3.36
CA ALA A 106 19.66 -16.22 -1.94
C ALA A 106 18.42 -15.39 -1.59
N ALA A 107 18.06 -14.39 -2.40
CA ALA A 107 16.85 -13.58 -2.20
C ALA A 107 15.56 -14.43 -2.22
N ARG A 108 15.40 -15.32 -3.21
CA ARG A 108 14.28 -16.28 -3.28
C ARG A 108 14.24 -17.21 -2.08
N THR A 109 15.41 -17.66 -1.62
CA THR A 109 15.53 -18.52 -0.44
C THR A 109 15.07 -17.78 0.82
N LEU A 110 15.44 -16.50 0.99
CA LEU A 110 14.99 -15.66 2.10
C LEU A 110 13.47 -15.52 2.14
N ALA A 111 12.87 -15.13 1.01
CA ALA A 111 11.41 -14.97 0.91
C ALA A 111 10.69 -16.29 1.23
N THR A 112 11.14 -17.39 0.62
CA THR A 112 10.55 -18.73 0.81
C THR A 112 10.67 -19.20 2.26
N ALA A 113 11.84 -19.05 2.88
CA ALA A 113 12.08 -19.48 4.26
C ALA A 113 11.22 -18.69 5.28
N ARG A 114 10.75 -17.50 4.92
CA ARG A 114 9.91 -16.64 5.76
C ARG A 114 8.44 -16.64 5.38
N GLY A 115 8.10 -17.28 4.26
CA GLY A 115 6.74 -17.38 3.73
C GLY A 115 6.25 -16.14 2.99
N SER A 116 7.03 -15.05 2.96
CA SER A 116 6.75 -13.82 2.20
C SER A 116 7.98 -12.91 2.14
N ALA A 117 8.05 -12.03 1.14
CA ALA A 117 9.12 -11.05 1.00
C ALA A 117 9.08 -10.01 2.13
N VAL A 118 7.90 -9.51 2.49
CA VAL A 118 7.72 -8.60 3.63
C VAL A 118 8.13 -9.25 4.96
N ALA A 119 7.82 -10.53 5.15
CA ALA A 119 8.28 -11.27 6.33
C ALA A 119 9.82 -11.40 6.37
N ALA A 120 10.46 -11.56 5.21
CA ALA A 120 11.92 -11.55 5.10
C ALA A 120 12.52 -10.19 5.43
N VAL A 121 11.94 -9.09 4.91
CA VAL A 121 12.35 -7.72 5.27
C VAL A 121 12.27 -7.52 6.78
N HIS A 122 11.14 -7.85 7.42
CA HIS A 122 11.00 -7.71 8.88
C HIS A 122 11.98 -8.58 9.67
N ALA A 123 12.29 -9.79 9.21
CA ALA A 123 13.24 -10.66 9.90
C ALA A 123 14.68 -10.13 9.83
N CYS A 124 15.05 -9.51 8.71
CA CYS A 124 16.40 -9.00 8.44
C CYS A 124 16.62 -7.56 8.90
N ALA A 125 15.55 -6.75 8.98
CA ALA A 125 15.58 -5.33 9.31
C ALA A 125 16.43 -4.96 10.53
N PRO A 126 16.47 -5.72 11.63
CA PRO A 126 17.29 -5.33 12.78
C PRO A 126 18.80 -5.33 12.54
N ALA A 127 19.26 -5.94 11.44
CA ALA A 127 20.67 -5.94 11.04
C ALA A 127 21.00 -4.88 9.97
N LEU A 128 20.01 -4.08 9.56
CA LEU A 128 20.09 -3.17 8.43
C LEU A 128 19.76 -1.74 8.85
N ASP A 129 20.42 -0.77 8.22
CA ASP A 129 19.98 0.62 8.20
C ASP A 129 18.94 0.85 7.09
N VAL A 130 18.49 2.09 6.91
CA VAL A 130 17.50 2.44 5.88
C VAL A 130 17.97 2.03 4.48
N GLU A 131 19.23 2.30 4.13
CA GLU A 131 19.80 1.93 2.83
C GLU A 131 19.83 0.40 2.66
N GLY A 132 20.23 -0.33 3.70
CA GLY A 132 20.23 -1.80 3.68
C GLY A 132 18.84 -2.40 3.56
N VAL A 133 17.81 -1.78 4.15
CA VAL A 133 16.41 -2.20 4.00
C VAL A 133 15.94 -2.00 2.56
N VAL A 134 16.20 -0.83 1.98
CA VAL A 134 15.85 -0.51 0.58
C VAL A 134 16.55 -1.49 -0.37
N ALA A 135 17.86 -1.71 -0.20
CA ALA A 135 18.61 -2.66 -1.01
C ALA A 135 18.10 -4.11 -0.88
N LEU A 136 17.62 -4.51 0.30
CA LEU A 136 16.99 -5.81 0.49
C LEU A 136 15.63 -5.88 -0.22
N VAL A 137 14.82 -4.83 -0.15
CA VAL A 137 13.53 -4.75 -0.84
C VAL A 137 13.73 -4.87 -2.35
N ASP A 138 14.66 -4.11 -2.91
CA ASP A 138 15.06 -4.18 -4.33
C ASP A 138 15.51 -5.60 -4.72
N ALA A 139 16.45 -6.18 -3.95
CA ALA A 139 16.94 -7.54 -4.23
C ALA A 139 15.83 -8.60 -4.16
N LEU A 140 14.86 -8.47 -3.26
CA LEU A 140 13.72 -9.38 -3.15
C LEU A 140 12.73 -9.19 -4.30
N ALA A 141 12.39 -7.94 -4.64
CA ALA A 141 11.43 -7.61 -5.69
C ALA A 141 11.96 -8.02 -7.08
N SER A 142 13.24 -7.78 -7.34
CA SER A 142 13.92 -8.17 -8.58
C SER A 142 14.04 -9.68 -8.76
N ALA A 143 14.13 -10.46 -7.68
CA ALA A 143 14.41 -11.88 -7.75
C ALA A 143 13.17 -12.76 -8.06
N ASP A 144 11.96 -12.26 -7.79
CA ASP A 144 10.72 -13.02 -7.91
C ASP A 144 9.48 -12.11 -8.06
N GLY A 145 8.63 -12.40 -9.04
CA GLY A 145 7.40 -11.61 -9.29
C GLY A 145 6.41 -11.67 -8.13
N ASP A 146 6.30 -12.81 -7.44
CA ASP A 146 5.44 -12.91 -6.25
C ASP A 146 5.97 -12.03 -5.09
N ALA A 147 7.30 -11.87 -5.00
CA ALA A 147 7.93 -11.01 -4.01
C ALA A 147 7.69 -9.53 -4.31
N SER A 148 7.82 -9.13 -5.58
CA SER A 148 7.44 -7.80 -6.07
C SER A 148 5.98 -7.49 -5.73
N ASP A 149 5.04 -8.38 -6.05
CA ASP A 149 3.61 -8.22 -5.72
C ASP A 149 3.36 -8.10 -4.20
N ASP A 150 4.05 -8.91 -3.39
CA ASP A 150 3.94 -8.91 -1.92
C ASP A 150 4.42 -7.57 -1.32
N LEU A 151 5.52 -7.04 -1.83
CA LEU A 151 6.15 -5.78 -1.43
C LEU A 151 5.34 -4.58 -1.90
N HIS A 152 4.94 -4.54 -3.18
CA HIS A 152 4.06 -3.52 -3.74
C HIS A 152 2.80 -3.35 -2.90
N ALA A 153 2.12 -4.46 -2.59
CA ALA A 153 0.90 -4.46 -1.79
C ALA A 153 1.06 -3.95 -0.34
N ARG A 154 2.30 -3.90 0.17
CA ARG A 154 2.61 -3.62 1.58
C ARG A 154 3.62 -2.50 1.77
N ARG A 155 3.99 -1.75 0.72
CA ARG A 155 4.98 -0.66 0.78
C ARG A 155 4.66 0.40 1.85
N TYR A 156 3.41 0.88 1.91
CA TYR A 156 2.96 1.78 2.98
C TYR A 156 2.84 1.09 4.35
N ALA A 157 2.58 -0.23 4.39
CA ALA A 157 2.61 -0.97 5.64
C ALA A 157 4.03 -1.15 6.19
N LEU A 158 5.03 -1.27 5.30
CA LEU A 158 6.45 -1.33 5.64
C LEU A 158 6.94 0.01 6.21
N THR A 159 6.64 1.14 5.56
CA THR A 159 7.01 2.48 6.07
C THR A 159 6.36 2.75 7.43
N ARG A 160 5.07 2.40 7.59
CA ARG A 160 4.36 2.49 8.86
C ARG A 160 4.98 1.60 9.95
N ALA A 161 5.37 0.37 9.61
CA ALA A 161 6.05 -0.52 10.54
C ALA A 161 7.41 0.02 10.94
N ALA A 162 8.15 0.63 10.02
CA ALA A 162 9.44 1.28 10.29
C ALA A 162 9.30 2.42 11.30
N ALA A 163 8.29 3.27 11.14
CA ALA A 163 8.03 4.39 12.06
C ALA A 163 7.63 3.95 13.48
N ARG A 164 7.17 2.71 13.65
CA ARG A 164 6.68 2.18 14.94
C ARG A 164 7.66 1.25 15.64
N ALA A 165 8.69 0.78 14.92
CA ALA A 165 9.72 -0.14 15.43
C ALA A 165 9.25 -1.44 16.13
N PRO A 166 8.07 -2.05 15.86
CA PRO A 166 7.62 -3.20 16.66
C PRO A 166 8.48 -4.46 16.44
N ASN A 167 9.22 -4.53 15.33
CA ASN A 167 10.01 -5.70 14.92
C ASN A 167 11.49 -5.36 14.67
N GLY A 168 11.97 -4.19 15.11
CA GLY A 168 13.35 -3.75 14.91
C GLY A 168 13.66 -3.08 13.56
N LEU A 169 12.69 -2.99 12.65
CA LEU A 169 12.71 -2.02 11.55
C LEU A 169 12.38 -0.65 12.14
N ALA A 170 13.37 0.20 12.39
CA ALA A 170 13.16 1.44 13.13
C ALA A 170 13.73 2.64 12.39
N VAL A 171 12.85 3.58 12.04
CA VAL A 171 13.23 4.96 11.75
C VAL A 171 12.82 5.82 12.93
N HIS A 172 13.70 6.71 13.36
CA HIS A 172 13.52 7.48 14.58
C HIS A 172 13.39 8.98 14.32
N THR A 173 13.65 9.40 13.08
CA THR A 173 13.64 10.80 12.67
C THR A 173 12.87 11.01 11.39
N ALA A 174 12.40 12.23 11.17
CA ALA A 174 11.79 12.67 9.91
C ALA A 174 12.71 12.40 8.70
N GLU A 175 14.01 12.65 8.84
CA GLU A 175 14.98 12.44 7.76
C GLU A 175 15.16 10.96 7.40
N GLU A 176 15.18 10.07 8.39
CA GLU A 176 15.23 8.62 8.14
C GLU A 176 13.92 8.10 7.52
N PHE A 177 12.78 8.66 7.93
CA PHE A 177 11.49 8.29 7.37
C PHE A 177 11.37 8.71 5.90
N GLU A 178 11.76 9.95 5.56
CA GLU A 178 11.77 10.42 4.16
C GLU A 178 12.75 9.62 3.31
N ARG A 179 13.98 9.36 3.80
CA ARG A 179 14.93 8.49 3.07
C ARG A 179 14.40 7.08 2.83
N LEU A 180 13.61 6.52 3.75
CA LEU A 180 12.98 5.21 3.54
C LEU A 180 11.88 5.29 2.47
N ALA A 181 11.03 6.31 2.51
CA ALA A 181 9.98 6.49 1.51
C ALA A 181 10.58 6.70 0.12
N ASP A 182 11.50 7.65 -0.02
CA ASP A 182 12.20 7.95 -1.29
C ASP A 182 12.96 6.72 -1.82
N GLY A 183 13.65 6.00 -0.94
CA GLY A 183 14.37 4.79 -1.36
C GLY A 183 13.46 3.65 -1.79
N LEU A 184 12.23 3.54 -1.26
CA LEU A 184 11.25 2.57 -1.75
C LEU A 184 10.62 3.01 -3.06
N ASP A 185 10.43 4.31 -3.27
CA ASP A 185 9.95 4.91 -4.53
C ASP A 185 10.93 4.65 -5.68
N ASP A 186 12.23 4.67 -5.40
CA ASP A 186 13.29 4.34 -6.37
C ASP A 186 13.27 2.86 -6.82
N VAL A 187 12.57 1.96 -6.12
CA VAL A 187 12.46 0.54 -6.50
C VAL A 187 11.29 0.33 -7.46
N ALA A 188 11.60 0.28 -8.75
CA ALA A 188 10.62 0.18 -9.84
C ALA A 188 9.63 -0.99 -9.67
N GLU A 189 10.08 -2.11 -9.12
CA GLU A 189 9.30 -3.33 -8.89
C GLU A 189 8.34 -3.24 -7.70
N VAL A 190 8.46 -2.22 -6.85
CA VAL A 190 7.56 -1.98 -5.70
C VAL A 190 6.53 -0.90 -6.02
N GLY A 191 6.81 -0.01 -6.98
CA GLY A 191 5.94 1.09 -7.39
C GLY A 191 5.90 2.24 -6.41
N ASP A 192 5.18 3.30 -6.79
CA ASP A 192 5.34 4.64 -6.20
C ASP A 192 5.03 4.70 -4.69
N VAL A 193 5.89 5.40 -3.95
CA VAL A 193 5.81 5.65 -2.49
C VAL A 193 6.05 7.13 -2.19
N ASP A 194 4.97 7.87 -2.00
CA ASP A 194 5.04 9.27 -1.57
C ASP A 194 5.18 9.36 -0.03
N ALA A 195 6.14 10.18 0.44
CA ALA A 195 6.41 10.36 1.87
C ALA A 195 5.23 10.97 2.65
N LEU A 196 4.49 11.92 2.06
CA LEU A 196 3.28 12.49 2.67
C LEU A 196 2.17 11.45 2.77
N ASP A 197 2.01 10.59 1.77
CA ASP A 197 1.00 9.53 1.78
C ASP A 197 1.37 8.41 2.76
N ALA A 198 2.66 8.11 2.93
CA ALA A 198 3.16 7.25 4.00
C ALA A 198 2.90 7.83 5.41
N LEU A 199 3.06 9.15 5.59
CA LEU A 199 2.67 9.82 6.83
C LEU A 199 1.14 9.80 7.02
N GLY A 200 0.37 10.02 5.96
CA GLY A 200 -1.09 9.94 5.96
C GLY A 200 -1.58 8.54 6.36
N ASP A 201 -0.95 7.50 5.86
CA ASP A 201 -1.21 6.11 6.22
C ASP A 201 -0.89 5.81 7.70
N LEU A 202 0.24 6.34 8.20
CA LEU A 202 0.60 6.29 9.62
C LEU A 202 -0.48 6.96 10.49
N VAL A 203 -0.99 8.12 10.08
CA VAL A 203 -2.10 8.83 10.75
C VAL A 203 -3.40 8.04 10.70
N ALA A 204 -3.74 7.46 9.55
CA ALA A 204 -4.97 6.71 9.35
C ALA A 204 -5.10 5.51 10.32
N VAL A 205 -3.97 4.87 10.64
CA VAL A 205 -3.90 3.67 11.49
C VAL A 205 -3.59 3.98 12.95
N HIS A 206 -2.67 4.92 13.22
CA HIS A 206 -2.10 5.14 14.55
C HIS A 206 -2.33 6.57 15.09
N GLY A 207 -2.97 7.45 14.32
CA GLY A 207 -3.19 8.85 14.69
C GLY A 207 -1.93 9.70 14.57
N LEU A 208 -1.97 10.90 15.14
CA LEU A 208 -0.94 11.93 14.95
C LEU A 208 0.29 11.78 15.86
N ALA A 209 0.20 10.97 16.92
CA ALA A 209 1.31 10.85 17.89
C ALA A 209 2.59 10.31 17.24
N PRO A 210 2.58 9.22 16.45
CA PRO A 210 3.78 8.72 15.80
C PRO A 210 4.44 9.71 14.83
N VAL A 211 3.65 10.56 14.16
CA VAL A 211 4.21 11.62 13.29
C VAL A 211 5.01 12.63 14.12
N ARG A 212 4.50 13.01 15.30
CA ARG A 212 5.23 13.88 16.23
C ARG A 212 6.45 13.19 16.83
N ASP A 213 6.36 11.89 17.11
CA ASP A 213 7.46 11.10 17.66
C ASP A 213 8.67 11.03 16.71
N LEU A 214 8.42 11.04 15.39
CA LEU A 214 9.46 11.19 14.35
C LEU A 214 10.09 12.60 14.30
N GLY A 215 9.55 13.56 15.05
CA GLY A 215 10.06 14.93 15.11
C GLY A 215 9.44 15.90 14.11
N TYR A 216 8.35 15.53 13.43
CA TYR A 216 7.65 16.45 12.55
C TYR A 216 6.89 17.54 13.29
N ASP A 217 6.99 18.77 12.79
CA ASP A 217 6.09 19.87 13.12
C ASP A 217 4.86 19.79 12.21
N LEU A 218 3.70 19.45 12.80
CA LEU A 218 2.44 19.28 12.06
C LEU A 218 1.99 20.56 11.34
N VAL A 219 2.29 21.74 11.89
CA VAL A 219 1.93 23.01 11.24
C VAL A 219 2.80 23.22 10.00
N ARG A 220 4.10 22.92 10.09
CA ARG A 220 4.98 22.96 8.92
C ARG A 220 4.57 21.94 7.86
N LEU A 221 4.22 20.72 8.26
CA LEU A 221 3.72 19.71 7.34
C LEU A 221 2.41 20.13 6.66
N ALA A 222 1.48 20.75 7.39
CA ALA A 222 0.23 21.25 6.83
C ALA A 222 0.43 22.33 5.75
N HIS A 223 1.55 23.06 5.80
CA HIS A 223 1.92 24.06 4.80
C HIS A 223 2.88 23.54 3.72
N ARG A 224 3.30 22.28 3.80
CA ARG A 224 4.16 21.66 2.78
C ARG A 224 3.35 21.43 1.50
N ASP A 225 4.00 21.69 0.37
CA ASP A 225 3.47 21.51 -0.98
C ASP A 225 2.11 22.21 -1.18
N ASP A 226 1.07 21.47 -1.58
CA ASP A 226 -0.28 21.95 -1.83
C ASP A 226 -1.21 21.81 -0.60
N GLY A 227 -0.64 21.54 0.57
CA GLY A 227 -1.35 21.35 1.83
C GLY A 227 -2.12 20.04 1.95
N ARG A 228 -1.81 18.99 1.17
CA ARG A 228 -2.41 17.63 1.33
C ARG A 228 -2.44 17.17 2.79
N PHE A 229 -1.33 17.32 3.51
CA PHE A 229 -1.24 16.94 4.92
C PHE A 229 -2.19 17.74 5.84
N GLU A 230 -2.55 18.98 5.48
CA GLU A 230 -3.57 19.76 6.21
C GLU A 230 -4.90 18.99 6.22
N ALA A 231 -5.31 18.40 5.09
CA ALA A 231 -6.52 17.57 5.04
C ALA A 231 -6.37 16.28 5.87
N TYR A 232 -5.22 15.62 5.85
CA TYR A 232 -4.99 14.39 6.63
C TYR A 232 -5.11 14.68 8.13
N TRP A 233 -4.50 15.79 8.57
CA TRP A 233 -4.55 16.25 9.95
C TRP A 233 -5.98 16.62 10.35
N LEU A 234 -6.67 17.44 9.57
CA LEU A 234 -8.05 17.85 9.87
C LEU A 234 -9.03 16.66 9.85
N ALA A 235 -8.87 15.72 8.91
CA ALA A 235 -9.67 14.49 8.85
C ALA A 235 -9.48 13.63 10.11
N ALA A 236 -8.21 13.45 10.55
CA ALA A 236 -7.90 12.68 11.74
C ALA A 236 -8.50 13.31 13.01
N VAL A 237 -8.41 14.63 13.14
CA VAL A 237 -8.99 15.37 14.29
C VAL A 237 -10.52 15.34 14.22
N ALA A 238 -11.13 15.57 13.07
CA ALA A 238 -12.58 15.52 12.90
C ALA A 238 -13.15 14.14 13.26
N ARG A 239 -12.46 13.07 12.86
CA ARG A 239 -12.83 11.68 13.18
C ARG A 239 -12.68 11.35 14.67
N ALA A 240 -11.61 11.81 15.31
CA ALA A 240 -11.28 11.44 16.69
C ALA A 240 -11.98 12.34 17.73
N ASP A 241 -11.95 13.66 17.50
CA ASP A 241 -12.29 14.69 18.48
C ASP A 241 -13.46 15.58 18.02
N GLY A 242 -13.91 15.45 16.77
CA GLY A 242 -15.06 16.17 16.22
C GLY A 242 -14.72 17.47 15.49
N ILE A 243 -15.75 18.08 14.90
CA ILE A 243 -15.62 19.24 13.99
C ILE A 243 -15.08 20.48 14.69
N ASP A 244 -15.46 20.71 15.95
CA ASP A 244 -14.99 21.89 16.70
C ASP A 244 -13.48 21.82 16.99
N ALA A 245 -12.95 20.62 17.26
CA ALA A 245 -11.51 20.42 17.42
C ALA A 245 -10.74 20.62 16.10
N ALA A 246 -11.29 20.11 14.99
CA ALA A 246 -10.70 20.34 13.66
C ALA A 246 -10.73 21.83 13.29
N ARG A 247 -11.80 22.54 13.68
CA ARG A 247 -11.94 23.98 13.49
C ARG A 247 -10.90 24.78 14.26
N ASP A 248 -10.67 24.43 15.52
CA ASP A 248 -9.64 25.06 16.34
C ASP A 248 -8.25 24.91 15.71
N VAL A 249 -7.94 23.72 15.19
CA VAL A 249 -6.70 23.44 14.44
C VAL A 249 -6.60 24.33 13.18
N ALA A 250 -7.64 24.37 12.34
CA ALA A 250 -7.64 25.17 11.13
C ALA A 250 -7.49 26.69 11.41
N SER A 251 -8.03 27.16 12.53
CA SER A 251 -7.98 28.58 12.93
C SER A 251 -6.57 29.07 13.26
N ALA A 252 -5.66 28.17 13.63
CA ALA A 252 -4.28 28.48 13.97
C ALA A 252 -3.38 28.71 12.73
N GLY A 253 -3.86 28.38 11.51
CA GLY A 253 -3.01 28.20 10.33
C GLY A 253 -2.91 29.34 9.31
N ARG A 254 -3.86 30.30 9.17
CA ARG A 254 -3.82 31.32 8.08
C ARG A 254 -4.43 32.69 8.44
N ALA A 255 -3.94 33.76 7.80
CA ALA A 255 -4.45 35.14 7.93
C ALA A 255 -5.76 35.37 7.12
N ASP A 256 -6.51 36.43 7.46
CA ASP A 256 -7.89 36.71 7.04
C ASP A 256 -8.06 37.44 5.70
N ASP A 257 -9.28 37.29 5.13
CA ASP A 257 -9.96 38.14 4.13
C ASP A 257 -9.99 37.80 2.61
N GLU A 258 -10.16 36.53 2.23
CA GLU A 258 -10.58 36.17 0.84
C GLU A 258 -11.66 35.08 0.74
N TYR A 259 -12.39 34.76 1.83
CA TYR A 259 -13.30 33.61 1.88
C TYR A 259 -14.27 33.49 0.69
N ALA A 260 -14.97 34.58 0.31
CA ALA A 260 -15.92 34.53 -0.80
C ALA A 260 -15.24 34.21 -2.15
N ARG A 261 -14.13 34.89 -2.44
CA ARG A 261 -13.33 34.66 -3.66
C ARG A 261 -12.76 33.24 -3.71
N LEU A 262 -12.31 32.71 -2.58
CA LEU A 262 -11.79 31.35 -2.49
C LEU A 262 -12.90 30.31 -2.66
N LYS A 263 -14.12 30.58 -2.16
CA LYS A 263 -15.28 29.69 -2.32
C LYS A 263 -15.70 29.58 -3.77
N ASP A 264 -15.75 30.72 -4.48
CA ASP A 264 -16.05 30.75 -5.91
C ASP A 264 -14.97 29.95 -6.68
N ARG A 265 -13.68 30.20 -6.40
CA ARG A 265 -12.57 29.46 -7.01
C ARG A 265 -12.64 27.95 -6.74
N ALA A 266 -12.94 27.52 -5.52
CA ALA A 266 -12.99 26.10 -5.19
C ALA A 266 -14.19 25.38 -5.83
N SER A 267 -15.31 26.07 -5.99
CA SER A 267 -16.51 25.54 -6.64
C SER A 267 -16.32 25.40 -8.16
N GLU A 268 -15.52 26.29 -8.77
CA GLU A 268 -15.22 26.29 -10.20
C GLU A 268 -13.88 25.59 -10.55
N ALA A 269 -13.19 25.03 -9.55
CA ALA A 269 -11.87 24.44 -9.75
C ALA A 269 -11.94 23.22 -10.69
N PRO A 270 -10.98 23.10 -11.64
CA PRO A 270 -10.78 21.87 -12.41
C PRO A 270 -10.65 20.66 -11.48
N TYR A 271 -11.07 19.49 -11.95
CA TYR A 271 -11.09 18.24 -11.16
C TYR A 271 -9.80 18.02 -10.37
N HIS A 272 -8.63 18.09 -11.02
CA HIS A 272 -7.32 17.87 -10.41
C HIS A 272 -6.87 18.98 -9.44
N GLU A 273 -7.41 20.20 -9.54
CA GLU A 273 -7.10 21.30 -8.61
C GLU A 273 -8.08 21.39 -7.44
N ARG A 274 -9.21 20.67 -7.52
CA ARG A 274 -10.35 20.84 -6.62
C ARG A 274 -10.00 20.54 -5.16
N GLY A 275 -9.22 19.48 -4.92
CA GLY A 275 -8.71 19.14 -3.58
C GLY A 275 -7.91 20.29 -2.96
N ALA A 276 -6.93 20.84 -3.69
CA ALA A 276 -6.11 21.96 -3.22
C ALA A 276 -6.92 23.23 -2.99
N ALA A 277 -7.89 23.52 -3.88
CA ALA A 277 -8.73 24.70 -3.78
C ALA A 277 -9.63 24.65 -2.52
N TRP A 278 -10.22 23.50 -2.21
CA TRP A 278 -11.02 23.33 -0.98
C TRP A 278 -10.18 23.35 0.29
N ARG A 279 -8.99 22.76 0.30
CA ARG A 279 -8.08 22.82 1.47
C ARG A 279 -7.71 24.25 1.83
N ALA A 280 -7.47 25.11 0.83
CA ALA A 280 -7.15 26.52 1.05
C ALA A 280 -8.27 27.30 1.78
N LEU A 281 -9.51 26.80 1.77
CA LEU A 281 -10.66 27.40 2.45
C LEU A 281 -10.76 27.02 3.93
N CYS A 282 -10.14 25.93 4.40
CA CYS A 282 -10.30 25.43 5.77
C CYS A 282 -9.94 26.49 6.82
N GLY A 283 -8.80 27.17 6.66
CA GLY A 283 -8.38 28.27 7.53
C GLY A 283 -9.40 29.42 7.59
N PRO A 284 -9.75 30.07 6.47
CA PRO A 284 -10.78 31.11 6.44
C PRO A 284 -12.17 30.66 6.93
N ALA A 285 -12.58 29.43 6.61
CA ALA A 285 -13.88 28.87 7.02
C ALA A 285 -13.97 28.66 8.54
N SER A 286 -12.84 28.45 9.22
CA SER A 286 -12.80 28.30 10.69
C SER A 286 -13.35 29.52 11.45
N ARG A 287 -13.45 30.70 10.80
CA ARG A 287 -14.01 31.92 11.38
C ARG A 287 -15.49 32.13 11.05
N ARG A 288 -16.10 31.23 10.27
CA ARG A 288 -17.51 31.28 9.84
C ARG A 288 -18.41 30.51 10.79
N SER A 289 -19.63 30.17 10.36
CA SER A 289 -20.48 29.29 11.16
C SER A 289 -19.88 27.88 11.24
N ARG A 290 -20.29 27.10 12.24
CA ARG A 290 -19.87 25.70 12.37
C ARG A 290 -20.27 24.86 11.15
N ALA A 291 -21.49 25.09 10.66
CA ALA A 291 -22.01 24.50 9.42
C ALA A 291 -21.11 24.80 8.21
N GLU A 292 -20.74 26.07 8.01
CA GLU A 292 -19.89 26.46 6.89
C GLU A 292 -18.49 25.83 6.97
N PHE A 293 -17.91 25.73 8.16
CA PHE A 293 -16.65 25.02 8.35
C PHE A 293 -16.80 23.52 8.06
N ALA A 294 -17.87 22.88 8.55
CA ALA A 294 -18.15 21.47 8.28
C ALA A 294 -18.29 21.20 6.78
N TYR A 295 -19.03 22.04 6.06
CA TYR A 295 -19.20 21.96 4.61
C TYR A 295 -17.86 22.06 3.86
N VAL A 296 -17.04 23.06 4.20
CA VAL A 296 -15.70 23.24 3.60
C VAL A 296 -14.78 22.07 3.91
N LEU A 297 -14.75 21.60 5.16
CA LEU A 297 -13.95 20.47 5.57
C LEU A 297 -14.37 19.19 4.85
N ALA A 298 -15.68 18.95 4.72
CA ALA A 298 -16.21 17.79 4.00
C ALA A 298 -15.73 17.75 2.55
N ASN A 299 -15.80 18.88 1.84
CA ASN A 299 -15.31 19.00 0.47
C ASN A 299 -13.78 18.90 0.39
N ALA A 300 -13.05 19.54 1.30
CA ALA A 300 -11.59 19.49 1.34
C ALA A 300 -11.09 18.05 1.51
N CYS A 301 -11.70 17.29 2.42
CA CYS A 301 -11.36 15.90 2.64
C CYS A 301 -11.80 15.02 1.46
N TYR A 302 -13.04 15.14 0.98
CA TYR A 302 -13.55 14.35 -0.14
C TYR A 302 -12.69 14.52 -1.40
N TRP A 303 -12.48 15.76 -1.85
CA TRP A 303 -11.71 16.04 -3.06
C TRP A 303 -10.22 15.77 -2.91
N THR A 304 -9.68 15.74 -1.69
CA THR A 304 -8.29 15.30 -1.48
C THR A 304 -8.16 13.79 -1.72
N GLY A 305 -9.07 12.97 -1.18
CA GLY A 305 -9.07 11.53 -1.45
C GLY A 305 -9.39 11.20 -2.91
N GLU A 306 -10.34 11.93 -3.50
CA GLU A 306 -10.81 11.70 -4.87
C GLU A 306 -9.73 11.97 -5.93
N VAL A 307 -8.85 12.95 -5.67
CA VAL A 307 -7.76 13.33 -6.59
C VAL A 307 -6.47 12.55 -6.31
N SER A 308 -6.12 12.26 -5.04
CA SER A 308 -4.82 11.65 -4.71
C SER A 308 -4.71 10.18 -5.13
N ARG A 309 -5.81 9.41 -5.01
CA ARG A 309 -5.96 8.00 -5.45
C ARG A 309 -4.70 7.16 -5.30
N THR A 310 -4.32 6.91 -4.06
CA THR A 310 -3.10 6.20 -3.69
C THR A 310 -3.44 4.80 -3.15
N ASP A 311 -2.46 3.88 -3.13
CA ASP A 311 -2.64 2.62 -2.39
C ASP A 311 -2.46 2.78 -0.86
N ALA A 312 -2.17 4.01 -0.38
CA ALA A 312 -2.11 4.32 1.04
C ALA A 312 -3.51 4.40 1.65
N ARG A 313 -3.63 4.20 2.98
CA ARG A 313 -4.91 4.37 3.70
C ARG A 313 -5.37 5.82 3.82
N VAL A 314 -4.66 6.74 3.19
CA VAL A 314 -4.90 8.18 3.33
C VAL A 314 -6.20 8.60 2.67
N ASP A 315 -6.59 7.98 1.55
CA ASP A 315 -7.88 8.23 0.91
C ASP A 315 -9.03 7.79 1.82
N GLU A 316 -8.90 6.62 2.47
CA GLU A 316 -9.87 6.18 3.48
C GLU A 316 -9.98 7.16 4.65
N LEU A 317 -8.86 7.71 5.12
CA LEU A 317 -8.83 8.73 6.18
C LEU A 317 -9.55 10.00 5.73
N CYS A 318 -9.28 10.46 4.51
CA CYS A 318 -9.94 11.60 3.89
C CYS A 318 -11.45 11.37 3.80
N TYR A 319 -11.91 10.25 3.26
CA TYR A 319 -13.35 9.95 3.20
C TYR A 319 -13.98 9.78 4.59
N ASP A 320 -13.26 9.22 5.57
CA ASP A 320 -13.73 9.15 6.96
C ASP A 320 -13.88 10.56 7.58
N GLY A 321 -12.95 11.47 7.29
CA GLY A 321 -13.04 12.88 7.67
C GLY A 321 -14.21 13.60 6.99
N ALA A 322 -14.40 13.35 5.70
CA ALA A 322 -15.52 13.88 4.92
C ALA A 322 -16.87 13.42 5.49
N LEU A 323 -16.99 12.13 5.84
CA LEU A 323 -18.17 11.55 6.49
C LEU A 323 -18.43 12.13 7.87
N ALA A 324 -17.38 12.37 8.66
CA ALA A 324 -17.50 12.98 9.98
C ALA A 324 -18.05 14.41 9.86
N ALA A 325 -17.63 15.16 8.84
CA ALA A 325 -18.09 16.53 8.61
C ALA A 325 -19.49 16.62 7.98
N ALA A 326 -19.79 15.80 6.97
CA ALA A 326 -21.06 15.88 6.24
C ALA A 326 -22.28 15.39 7.04
N ARG A 327 -22.11 14.40 7.94
CA ARG A 327 -23.22 13.95 8.81
C ARG A 327 -23.71 15.04 9.76
N GLU A 328 -22.84 15.94 10.15
CA GLU A 328 -23.17 17.03 11.06
C GLU A 328 -23.96 18.15 10.36
N ASP A 329 -23.68 18.36 9.07
CA ASP A 329 -24.28 19.44 8.27
C ASP A 329 -25.49 18.96 7.42
N GLY A 330 -25.76 17.66 7.41
CA GLY A 330 -26.89 17.07 6.67
C GLY A 330 -26.67 17.01 5.16
N VAL A 331 -25.42 17.01 4.69
CA VAL A 331 -25.09 17.00 3.26
C VAL A 331 -25.11 15.57 2.73
N GLU A 332 -26.30 15.07 2.42
CA GLU A 332 -26.53 13.65 2.14
C GLU A 332 -25.78 13.13 0.91
N TRP A 333 -25.66 13.92 -0.16
CA TRP A 333 -24.89 13.52 -1.33
C TRP A 333 -23.44 13.21 -0.99
N LEU A 334 -22.81 14.04 -0.15
CA LEU A 334 -21.40 13.89 0.23
C LEU A 334 -21.24 12.69 1.17
N VAL A 335 -22.24 12.42 2.01
CA VAL A 335 -22.27 11.18 2.80
C VAL A 335 -22.31 9.94 1.88
N ALA A 336 -23.13 9.97 0.84
CA ALA A 336 -23.23 8.89 -0.12
C ALA A 336 -21.92 8.69 -0.90
N HIS A 337 -21.36 9.76 -1.47
CA HIS A 337 -20.12 9.73 -2.25
C HIS A 337 -18.92 9.31 -1.38
N ALA A 338 -18.78 9.87 -0.18
CA ALA A 338 -17.68 9.47 0.70
C ALA A 338 -17.82 8.01 1.18
N ARG A 339 -19.03 7.45 1.36
CA ARG A 339 -19.20 6.02 1.64
C ARG A 339 -18.80 5.15 0.45
N TYR A 340 -19.26 5.54 -0.74
CA TYR A 340 -19.00 4.87 -2.01
C TYR A 340 -17.50 4.84 -2.31
N GLU A 341 -16.85 6.01 -2.31
CA GLU A 341 -15.43 6.16 -2.62
C GLU A 341 -14.52 5.55 -1.55
N ARG A 342 -14.92 5.62 -0.27
CA ARG A 342 -14.21 4.91 0.79
C ARG A 342 -14.21 3.41 0.55
N ALA A 343 -15.32 2.83 0.12
CA ALA A 343 -15.39 1.40 -0.19
C ALA A 343 -14.55 1.04 -1.41
N ARG A 344 -14.54 1.89 -2.45
CA ARG A 344 -13.64 1.73 -3.62
C ARG A 344 -12.16 1.82 -3.22
N ALA A 345 -11.76 2.81 -2.43
CA ALA A 345 -10.39 2.97 -1.95
C ALA A 345 -9.90 1.74 -1.15
N VAL A 346 -10.75 1.17 -0.28
CA VAL A 346 -10.46 -0.11 0.39
C VAL A 346 -10.26 -1.22 -0.65
N GLY A 347 -11.13 -1.28 -1.67
CA GLY A 347 -11.05 -2.25 -2.75
C GLY A 347 -9.73 -2.19 -3.51
N HIS A 348 -9.35 -1.00 -3.98
CA HIS A 348 -8.11 -0.78 -4.73
C HIS A 348 -6.87 -1.12 -3.90
N ARG A 349 -6.81 -0.71 -2.63
CA ARG A 349 -5.70 -1.05 -1.74
C ARG A 349 -5.49 -2.55 -1.53
N HIS A 350 -6.55 -3.36 -1.65
CA HIS A 350 -6.51 -4.81 -1.42
C HIS A 350 -6.53 -5.64 -2.71
N ARG A 351 -6.39 -5.03 -3.90
CA ARG A 351 -6.51 -5.72 -5.19
C ARG A 351 -5.39 -6.71 -5.50
N SER A 352 -4.35 -6.76 -4.67
CA SER A 352 -3.20 -7.66 -4.83
C SER A 352 -3.50 -9.13 -4.51
N ALA A 353 -2.60 -10.01 -4.97
CA ALA A 353 -2.74 -11.46 -4.98
C ALA A 353 -3.16 -12.10 -3.63
N THR A 354 -2.82 -11.45 -2.52
CA THR A 354 -3.03 -11.99 -1.16
C THR A 354 -4.32 -11.49 -0.48
N ASN A 355 -4.99 -10.48 -1.03
CA ASN A 355 -6.12 -9.80 -0.38
C ASN A 355 -7.40 -9.72 -1.23
N HIS A 356 -7.47 -10.45 -2.35
CA HIS A 356 -8.61 -10.41 -3.27
C HIS A 356 -9.99 -10.51 -2.60
N ALA A 357 -10.14 -11.35 -1.57
CA ALA A 357 -11.43 -11.49 -0.86
C ALA A 357 -11.85 -10.19 -0.14
N LEU A 358 -10.89 -9.45 0.42
CA LEU A 358 -11.16 -8.14 1.04
C LEU A 358 -11.51 -7.10 -0.01
N ALA A 359 -10.83 -7.12 -1.17
CA ALA A 359 -11.12 -6.21 -2.27
C ALA A 359 -12.51 -6.46 -2.87
N ILE A 360 -12.87 -7.71 -3.14
CA ILE A 360 -14.20 -8.10 -3.65
C ILE A 360 -15.29 -7.61 -2.70
N ALA A 361 -15.17 -7.90 -1.40
CA ALA A 361 -16.16 -7.47 -0.41
C ALA A 361 -16.27 -5.93 -0.31
N ALA A 362 -15.18 -5.20 -0.56
CA ALA A 362 -15.19 -3.74 -0.54
C ALA A 362 -15.86 -3.16 -1.79
N PHE A 363 -15.62 -3.71 -2.99
CA PHE A 363 -16.32 -3.30 -4.19
C PHE A 363 -17.80 -3.69 -4.18
N GLU A 364 -18.15 -4.85 -3.63
CA GLU A 364 -19.55 -5.22 -3.38
C GLU A 364 -20.23 -4.21 -2.47
N ARG A 365 -19.55 -3.75 -1.40
CA ARG A 365 -20.06 -2.66 -0.55
C ARG A 365 -20.22 -1.33 -1.30
N ALA A 366 -19.28 -0.98 -2.18
CA ALA A 366 -19.43 0.22 -3.00
C ALA A 366 -20.67 0.12 -3.90
N ARG A 367 -20.91 -1.05 -4.50
CA ARG A 367 -22.11 -1.32 -5.29
C ARG A 367 -23.39 -1.20 -4.45
N GLU A 368 -23.41 -1.77 -3.25
CA GLU A 368 -24.53 -1.67 -2.30
C GLU A 368 -24.82 -0.20 -1.92
N VAL A 369 -23.79 0.63 -1.77
CA VAL A 369 -23.95 2.07 -1.54
C VAL A 369 -24.50 2.76 -2.78
N ALA A 370 -24.05 2.42 -3.99
CA ALA A 370 -24.65 2.97 -5.21
C ALA A 370 -26.13 2.55 -5.37
N ASP A 371 -26.51 1.34 -4.93
CA ASP A 371 -27.91 0.89 -4.93
C ASP A 371 -28.74 1.50 -3.76
N GLU A 372 -28.08 1.99 -2.70
CA GLU A 372 -28.73 2.69 -1.57
C GLU A 372 -29.31 4.03 -2.01
N TYR A 373 -28.55 4.74 -2.83
CA TYR A 373 -28.73 6.13 -3.13
C TYR A 373 -29.05 6.29 -4.61
N ASP A 374 -30.20 6.85 -4.93
CA ASP A 374 -30.65 7.14 -6.30
C ASP A 374 -29.98 8.43 -6.82
N TYR A 375 -28.65 8.46 -6.81
CA TYR A 375 -27.85 9.55 -7.37
C TYR A 375 -27.19 9.07 -8.67
N ASP A 376 -27.52 9.72 -9.79
CA ASP A 376 -26.93 9.42 -11.10
C ASP A 376 -25.39 9.48 -11.11
N ALA A 377 -24.79 10.23 -10.18
CA ALA A 377 -23.35 10.38 -10.03
C ALA A 377 -22.65 9.17 -9.39
N LEU A 378 -23.37 8.30 -8.65
CA LEU A 378 -22.79 7.09 -8.06
C LEU A 378 -22.81 5.96 -9.09
N THR A 379 -21.74 5.84 -9.87
CA THR A 379 -21.65 4.96 -11.04
C THR A 379 -21.64 3.47 -10.66
N PRO A 380 -22.77 2.74 -10.72
CA PRO A 380 -22.84 1.37 -10.21
C PRO A 380 -21.95 0.37 -10.98
N TRP A 381 -21.65 0.69 -12.25
CA TRP A 381 -20.87 -0.16 -13.15
C TRP A 381 -19.39 -0.24 -12.75
N ASP A 382 -18.85 0.80 -12.09
CA ASP A 382 -17.42 0.92 -11.81
C ASP A 382 -16.93 -0.05 -10.71
N PRO A 383 -17.57 -0.14 -9.52
CA PRO A 383 -17.21 -1.14 -8.54
C PRO A 383 -17.46 -2.55 -9.05
N LEU A 384 -18.48 -2.77 -9.90
CA LEU A 384 -18.73 -4.07 -10.53
C LEU A 384 -17.60 -4.46 -11.49
N TYR A 385 -17.11 -3.51 -12.28
CA TYR A 385 -15.95 -3.68 -13.15
C TYR A 385 -14.70 -4.07 -12.35
N SER A 386 -14.36 -3.28 -11.33
CA SER A 386 -13.20 -3.55 -10.47
C SER A 386 -13.30 -4.90 -9.75
N ARG A 387 -14.50 -5.23 -9.23
CA ARG A 387 -14.80 -6.52 -8.61
C ARG A 387 -14.62 -7.69 -9.59
N THR A 388 -15.05 -7.54 -10.83
CA THR A 388 -14.94 -8.57 -11.88
C THR A 388 -13.48 -8.90 -12.17
N VAL A 389 -12.64 -7.87 -12.34
CA VAL A 389 -11.19 -8.02 -12.56
C VAL A 389 -10.54 -8.75 -11.38
N VAL A 390 -10.79 -8.29 -10.15
CA VAL A 390 -10.21 -8.89 -8.94
C VAL A 390 -10.68 -10.33 -8.74
N ALA A 391 -11.96 -10.63 -8.98
CA ALA A 391 -12.50 -11.98 -8.86
C ALA A 391 -11.89 -12.95 -9.89
N SER A 392 -11.66 -12.48 -11.13
CA SER A 392 -10.94 -13.24 -12.16
C SER A 392 -9.49 -13.53 -11.74
N ASN A 393 -8.77 -12.51 -11.24
CA ASN A 393 -7.41 -12.67 -10.73
C ASN A 393 -7.36 -13.66 -9.55
N ALA A 394 -8.34 -13.59 -8.65
CA ALA A 394 -8.44 -14.51 -7.52
C ALA A 394 -8.66 -15.97 -7.94
N ALA A 395 -9.50 -16.21 -8.95
CA ALA A 395 -9.71 -17.54 -9.50
C ALA A 395 -8.43 -18.04 -10.20
N SER A 396 -7.82 -17.21 -11.04
CA SER A 396 -6.59 -17.54 -11.75
C SER A 396 -5.42 -17.84 -10.81
N ALA A 397 -5.27 -17.10 -9.71
CA ALA A 397 -4.22 -17.32 -8.71
C ALA A 397 -4.37 -18.66 -7.97
N ARG A 398 -5.58 -19.25 -7.96
CA ARG A 398 -5.84 -20.60 -7.43
C ARG A 398 -5.70 -21.71 -8.49
N GLY A 399 -5.30 -21.36 -9.72
CA GLY A 399 -5.23 -22.27 -10.86
C GLY A 399 -6.57 -22.58 -11.53
N ASP A 400 -7.68 -21.93 -11.11
CA ASP A 400 -9.00 -22.12 -11.69
C ASP A 400 -9.23 -21.13 -12.84
N HIS A 401 -8.52 -21.35 -13.95
CA HIS A 401 -8.57 -20.46 -15.12
C HIS A 401 -9.92 -20.53 -15.85
N GLU A 402 -10.64 -21.66 -15.78
CA GLU A 402 -12.00 -21.79 -16.31
C GLU A 402 -12.98 -20.88 -15.55
N ALA A 403 -12.94 -20.89 -14.20
CA ALA A 403 -13.74 -19.96 -13.42
C ALA A 403 -13.35 -18.50 -13.67
N ALA A 404 -12.05 -18.21 -13.86
CA ALA A 404 -11.59 -16.86 -14.19
C ALA A 404 -12.19 -16.35 -15.51
N VAL A 405 -12.23 -17.18 -16.56
CA VAL A 405 -12.89 -16.84 -17.84
C VAL A 405 -14.38 -16.60 -17.65
N ARG A 406 -15.08 -17.50 -16.95
CA ARG A 406 -16.52 -17.36 -16.70
C ARG A 406 -16.86 -16.07 -15.94
N ILE A 407 -16.08 -15.71 -14.93
CA ILE A 407 -16.25 -14.45 -14.16
C ILE A 407 -16.16 -13.23 -15.09
N LEU A 408 -15.20 -13.22 -16.02
CA LEU A 408 -15.02 -12.11 -16.97
C LEU A 408 -16.20 -12.02 -17.95
N GLU A 409 -16.70 -13.16 -18.43
CA GLU A 409 -17.85 -13.21 -19.34
C GLU A 409 -19.14 -12.75 -18.65
N GLU A 410 -19.44 -13.29 -17.46
CA GLU A 410 -20.60 -12.90 -16.63
C GLU A 410 -20.53 -11.41 -16.25
N GLY A 411 -19.37 -10.95 -15.75
CA GLY A 411 -19.19 -9.56 -15.37
C GLY A 411 -19.33 -8.59 -16.55
N ARG A 412 -18.87 -8.98 -17.75
CA ARG A 412 -19.06 -8.17 -18.96
C ARG A 412 -20.54 -8.01 -19.30
N GLU A 413 -21.34 -9.06 -19.19
CA GLU A 413 -22.78 -9.00 -19.44
C GLU A 413 -23.49 -8.12 -18.40
N GLU A 414 -23.15 -8.30 -17.11
CA GLU A 414 -23.72 -7.50 -16.03
C GLU A 414 -23.37 -6.01 -16.13
N ILE A 415 -22.11 -5.68 -16.45
CA ILE A 415 -21.67 -4.29 -16.64
C ILE A 415 -22.36 -3.66 -17.85
N ALA A 416 -22.51 -4.39 -18.96
CA ALA A 416 -23.21 -3.88 -20.14
C ALA A 416 -24.68 -3.55 -19.85
N ALA A 417 -25.33 -4.28 -18.93
CA ALA A 417 -26.70 -4.02 -18.53
C ALA A 417 -26.86 -2.72 -17.72
N LEU A 418 -25.78 -2.17 -17.14
CA LEU A 418 -25.75 -0.90 -16.42
C LEU A 418 -25.49 0.31 -17.33
N ASP A 419 -25.43 0.10 -18.65
CA ASP A 419 -25.29 1.13 -19.69
C ASP A 419 -24.20 2.19 -19.41
N PRO A 420 -22.93 1.78 -19.18
CA PRO A 420 -21.85 2.72 -18.92
C PRO A 420 -21.66 3.70 -20.09
N PRO A 421 -21.07 4.90 -19.84
CA PRO A 421 -20.72 5.85 -20.88
C PRO A 421 -19.98 5.21 -22.05
N GLU A 422 -20.20 5.68 -23.28
CA GLU A 422 -19.76 5.00 -24.51
C GLU A 422 -18.24 4.78 -24.58
N ASP A 423 -17.48 5.80 -24.16
CA ASP A 423 -16.03 5.76 -24.00
C ASP A 423 -15.60 4.68 -22.99
N ARG A 424 -16.21 4.66 -21.80
CA ARG A 424 -15.95 3.67 -20.75
C ARG A 424 -16.35 2.26 -21.17
N ARG A 425 -17.45 2.10 -21.89
CA ARG A 425 -17.95 0.81 -22.38
C ARG A 425 -16.95 0.13 -23.31
N SER A 426 -16.38 0.91 -24.24
CA SER A 426 -15.37 0.40 -25.15
C SER A 426 -14.13 -0.05 -24.38
N GLU A 427 -13.64 0.80 -23.47
CA GLU A 427 -12.47 0.51 -22.65
C GLU A 427 -12.62 -0.76 -21.81
N ILE A 428 -13.71 -0.85 -21.03
CA ILE A 428 -14.01 -2.01 -20.16
C ILE A 428 -14.08 -3.29 -20.98
N ARG A 429 -14.76 -3.26 -22.14
CA ARG A 429 -14.89 -4.44 -22.99
C ARG A 429 -13.52 -4.93 -23.46
N HIS A 430 -12.68 -4.03 -23.99
CA HIS A 430 -11.35 -4.39 -24.46
C HIS A 430 -10.46 -4.89 -23.32
N HIS A 431 -10.51 -4.26 -22.13
CA HIS A 431 -9.75 -4.73 -20.98
C HIS A 431 -10.18 -6.14 -20.53
N LEU A 432 -11.48 -6.39 -20.36
CA LEU A 432 -11.99 -7.70 -19.94
C LEU A 432 -11.72 -8.79 -20.99
N ASP A 433 -11.84 -8.46 -22.28
CA ASP A 433 -11.53 -9.38 -23.38
C ASP A 433 -10.02 -9.69 -23.45
N GLY A 434 -9.17 -8.70 -23.19
CA GLY A 434 -7.72 -8.88 -23.05
C GLY A 434 -7.37 -9.85 -21.92
N GLN A 435 -7.93 -9.63 -20.72
CA GLN A 435 -7.71 -10.52 -19.59
C GLN A 435 -8.24 -11.93 -19.86
N ARG A 436 -9.41 -12.04 -20.49
CA ARG A 436 -10.00 -13.32 -20.87
C ARG A 436 -9.06 -14.10 -21.78
N HIS A 437 -8.46 -13.45 -22.76
CA HIS A 437 -7.47 -14.07 -23.64
C HIS A 437 -6.20 -14.50 -22.89
N GLU A 438 -5.71 -13.71 -21.92
CA GLU A 438 -4.61 -14.16 -21.06
C GLU A 438 -4.97 -15.42 -20.24
N ARG A 439 -6.21 -15.56 -19.77
CA ARG A 439 -6.67 -16.77 -19.06
C ARG A 439 -6.85 -17.97 -20.00
N LEU A 440 -7.36 -17.74 -21.21
CA LEU A 440 -7.46 -18.79 -22.24
C LEU A 440 -6.08 -19.28 -22.69
N ALA A 441 -5.08 -18.40 -22.75
CA ALA A 441 -3.70 -18.79 -23.03
C ALA A 441 -3.15 -19.75 -21.95
N LEU A 442 -3.50 -19.54 -20.67
CA LEU A 442 -3.11 -20.43 -19.57
C LEU A 442 -3.78 -21.81 -19.68
N LEU A 443 -5.06 -21.87 -20.07
CA LEU A 443 -5.76 -23.15 -20.33
C LEU A 443 -5.18 -23.88 -21.55
N ALA A 444 -4.84 -23.14 -22.62
CA ALA A 444 -4.32 -23.70 -23.85
C ALA A 444 -2.91 -24.31 -23.71
N ARG A 445 -2.17 -23.96 -22.65
CA ARG A 445 -0.83 -24.53 -22.37
C ARG A 445 -0.84 -26.04 -22.20
N GLU A 446 -1.99 -26.64 -21.90
CA GLU A 446 -2.11 -28.08 -21.63
C GLU A 446 -2.43 -28.93 -22.86
N ASP A 447 -3.00 -28.35 -23.94
CA ASP A 447 -3.74 -29.16 -24.93
C ASP A 447 -3.40 -28.93 -26.41
N THR A 448 -2.81 -27.80 -26.85
CA THR A 448 -2.64 -27.53 -28.30
C THR A 448 -1.45 -26.64 -28.66
N GLU A 449 -0.63 -27.10 -29.63
CA GLU A 449 0.50 -26.35 -30.20
C GLU A 449 0.00 -25.06 -30.91
N GLY A 450 0.58 -23.90 -30.58
CA GLY A 450 0.24 -22.60 -31.16
C GLY A 450 -1.02 -21.89 -30.61
N ALA A 451 -1.83 -22.57 -29.79
CA ALA A 451 -3.05 -21.98 -29.20
C ALA A 451 -2.73 -20.90 -28.14
N VAL A 452 -1.63 -21.08 -27.39
CA VAL A 452 -1.13 -20.09 -26.42
C VAL A 452 -0.79 -18.77 -27.11
N GLU A 453 -0.01 -18.82 -28.19
CA GLU A 453 0.42 -17.64 -28.96
C GLU A 453 -0.79 -16.91 -29.54
N THR A 454 -1.75 -17.64 -30.13
CA THR A 454 -2.98 -17.07 -30.70
C THR A 454 -3.76 -16.25 -29.66
N HIS A 455 -3.87 -16.77 -28.43
CA HIS A 455 -4.58 -16.07 -27.36
C HIS A 455 -3.78 -14.87 -26.84
N LEU A 456 -2.46 -14.99 -26.66
CA LEU A 456 -1.64 -13.85 -26.23
C LEU A 456 -1.60 -12.74 -27.29
N GLU A 457 -1.55 -13.06 -28.58
CA GLU A 457 -1.66 -12.08 -29.67
C GLU A 457 -3.03 -11.37 -29.65
N ALA A 458 -4.12 -12.10 -29.43
CA ALA A 458 -5.43 -11.51 -29.26
C ALA A 458 -5.50 -10.59 -28.03
N ALA A 459 -4.91 -10.99 -26.88
CA ALA A 459 -4.84 -10.15 -25.69
C ALA A 459 -4.09 -8.83 -25.96
N ARG A 460 -2.96 -8.92 -26.67
CA ARG A 460 -2.16 -7.76 -27.10
C ARG A 460 -2.97 -6.79 -27.95
N GLU A 461 -3.76 -7.30 -28.91
CA GLU A 461 -4.64 -6.48 -29.75
C GLU A 461 -5.70 -5.74 -28.93
N GLN A 462 -6.31 -6.42 -27.96
CA GLN A 462 -7.32 -5.81 -27.08
C GLN A 462 -6.72 -4.67 -26.24
N TYR A 463 -5.56 -4.89 -25.61
CA TYR A 463 -4.89 -3.83 -24.83
C TYR A 463 -4.39 -2.68 -25.69
N ALA A 464 -3.93 -2.96 -26.92
CA ALA A 464 -3.53 -1.93 -27.87
C ALA A 464 -4.70 -1.03 -28.30
N ALA A 465 -5.92 -1.58 -28.38
CA ALA A 465 -7.12 -0.83 -28.78
C ALA A 465 -7.51 0.28 -27.77
N VAL A 466 -7.04 0.17 -26.52
CA VAL A 466 -7.32 1.12 -25.42
C VAL A 466 -6.07 1.82 -24.90
N GLY A 467 -4.91 1.61 -25.53
CA GLY A 467 -3.66 2.25 -25.13
C GLY A 467 -3.08 1.73 -23.81
N PHE A 468 -3.39 0.50 -23.38
CA PHE A 468 -2.86 -0.07 -22.14
C PHE A 468 -1.45 -0.64 -22.38
N GLU A 469 -0.46 0.26 -22.45
CA GLU A 469 0.90 -0.08 -22.87
C GLU A 469 1.57 -1.10 -21.94
N ARG A 470 1.36 -1.01 -20.62
CA ARG A 470 1.92 -1.98 -19.67
C ARG A 470 1.35 -3.38 -19.80
N SER A 471 0.03 -3.49 -19.99
CA SER A 471 -0.58 -4.78 -20.26
C SER A 471 -0.11 -5.35 -21.59
N ARG A 472 0.11 -4.50 -22.60
CA ARG A 472 0.73 -4.90 -23.87
C ARG A 472 2.16 -5.43 -23.65
N GLU A 473 3.00 -4.70 -22.93
CA GLU A 473 4.38 -5.10 -22.63
C GLU A 473 4.46 -6.40 -21.82
N ARG A 474 3.59 -6.57 -20.81
CA ARG A 474 3.47 -7.82 -20.05
C ARG A 474 3.10 -8.98 -20.96
N VAL A 475 2.16 -8.78 -21.88
CA VAL A 475 1.75 -9.81 -22.85
C VAL A 475 2.86 -10.10 -23.84
N ASP A 476 3.61 -9.09 -24.29
CA ASP A 476 4.76 -9.26 -25.18
C ASP A 476 5.87 -10.09 -24.50
N ALA A 477 6.16 -9.86 -23.21
CA ALA A 477 7.08 -10.70 -22.44
C ALA A 477 6.58 -12.16 -22.34
N LYS A 478 5.28 -12.37 -22.11
CA LYS A 478 4.68 -13.72 -22.10
C LYS A 478 4.73 -14.41 -23.47
N LEU A 479 4.61 -13.65 -24.56
CA LEU A 479 4.76 -14.15 -25.93
C LEU A 479 6.20 -14.59 -26.20
N ASP A 480 7.18 -13.79 -25.77
CA ASP A 480 8.59 -14.12 -25.91
C ASP A 480 8.95 -15.37 -25.10
N ASP A 481 8.46 -15.47 -23.86
CA ASP A 481 8.57 -16.68 -23.03
C ASP A 481 7.93 -17.90 -23.73
N ALA A 482 6.71 -17.78 -24.24
CA ALA A 482 6.02 -18.89 -24.91
C ALA A 482 6.75 -19.38 -26.17
N ARG A 483 7.44 -18.47 -26.88
CA ARG A 483 8.25 -18.77 -28.08
C ARG A 483 9.62 -19.37 -27.76
N THR A 484 10.12 -19.16 -26.55
CA THR A 484 11.45 -19.59 -26.11
C THR A 484 11.43 -20.78 -25.14
N GLU A 485 10.28 -21.11 -24.53
CA GLU A 485 10.13 -22.23 -23.59
C GLU A 485 10.32 -23.61 -24.25
N ASP A 486 11.41 -24.29 -23.89
CA ASP A 486 11.62 -25.72 -24.16
C ASP A 486 10.59 -26.59 -23.41
N ALA A 487 10.35 -27.82 -23.89
CA ALA A 487 9.33 -28.70 -23.34
C ALA A 487 9.58 -29.11 -21.87
N ASP A 488 10.84 -29.13 -21.43
CA ASP A 488 11.23 -29.53 -20.08
C ASP A 488 10.95 -28.43 -19.03
N ASP A 489 11.11 -27.15 -19.38
CA ASP A 489 10.83 -26.01 -18.49
C ASP A 489 9.32 -25.83 -18.22
N ARG A 490 8.48 -26.23 -19.17
CA ARG A 490 7.01 -26.23 -19.04
C ARG A 490 6.51 -27.16 -17.94
N ALA A 491 7.15 -28.32 -17.75
CA ALA A 491 6.75 -29.32 -16.75
C ALA A 491 7.09 -28.89 -15.31
N GLU A 492 8.20 -28.17 -15.12
CA GLU A 492 8.66 -27.78 -13.78
C GLU A 492 7.86 -26.59 -13.21
N ARG A 493 7.43 -25.64 -14.05
CA ARG A 493 6.57 -24.52 -13.64
C ARG A 493 5.15 -24.99 -13.25
N ALA A 494 4.55 -25.92 -13.99
CA ALA A 494 3.21 -26.45 -13.70
C ALA A 494 3.11 -27.11 -12.31
N ALA A 495 4.18 -27.77 -11.85
CA ALA A 495 4.22 -28.39 -10.53
C ALA A 495 4.17 -27.37 -9.38
N ARG A 496 4.73 -26.16 -9.56
CA ARG A 496 4.82 -25.12 -8.51
C ARG A 496 3.51 -24.36 -8.30
N ALA A 497 2.66 -24.26 -9.32
CA ALA A 497 1.38 -23.53 -9.26
C ALA A 497 0.30 -24.21 -8.38
N SER A 498 0.40 -25.52 -8.16
CA SER A 498 -0.65 -26.34 -7.51
C SER A 498 -0.75 -26.22 -5.97
N GLY A 499 0.14 -25.47 -5.30
CA GLY A 499 0.39 -25.60 -3.86
C GLY A 499 -0.13 -24.53 -2.90
N ARG A 500 -0.82 -23.46 -3.33
CA ARG A 500 -1.06 -22.28 -2.47
C ARG A 500 -2.56 -22.05 -2.15
N VAL A 501 -2.96 -22.19 -0.87
CA VAL A 501 -4.29 -21.80 -0.35
C VAL A 501 -4.14 -21.01 0.95
N GLY A 502 -4.62 -19.75 0.97
CA GLY A 502 -4.71 -18.89 2.17
C GLY A 502 -6.11 -18.89 2.82
N PRO A 503 -6.26 -18.40 4.08
CA PRO A 503 -7.46 -18.61 4.89
C PRO A 503 -8.56 -17.54 4.71
N ASN A 504 -9.83 -17.98 4.78
CA ASN A 504 -11.06 -17.18 4.59
C ASN A 504 -11.57 -16.46 5.86
N PRO A 505 -12.01 -15.17 5.78
CA PRO A 505 -12.74 -14.49 6.85
C PRO A 505 -14.28 -14.46 6.65
N ARG A 506 -15.02 -14.29 7.76
CA ARG A 506 -16.51 -14.32 7.88
C ARG A 506 -17.16 -12.91 7.95
N PRO A 507 -18.45 -12.76 7.61
CA PRO A 507 -19.13 -11.47 7.44
C PRO A 507 -19.93 -10.98 8.67
N PRO A 508 -20.26 -9.68 8.78
CA PRO A 508 -21.27 -9.14 9.72
C PRO A 508 -22.49 -8.48 9.03
N THR A 509 -23.59 -8.32 9.77
CA THR A 509 -24.98 -8.00 9.33
C THR A 509 -25.48 -6.56 9.63
N GLU A 510 -26.54 -6.13 8.92
CA GLU A 510 -27.05 -4.76 8.68
C GLU A 510 -28.17 -4.22 9.63
N THR A 511 -28.44 -2.90 9.56
CA THR A 511 -29.80 -2.27 9.60
C THR A 511 -29.76 -0.77 9.23
N ARG A 512 -30.65 -0.31 8.32
CA ARG A 512 -30.75 1.05 7.73
C ARG A 512 -31.93 1.87 8.30
N GLY A 513 -31.84 3.21 8.27
CA GLY A 513 -32.87 4.19 8.65
C GLY A 513 -33.25 5.18 7.51
N PRO A 514 -34.21 6.12 7.72
CA PRO A 514 -35.10 6.68 6.68
C PRO A 514 -34.73 8.07 6.07
N SER A 515 -35.53 8.51 5.07
CA SER A 515 -35.25 9.35 3.87
C SER A 515 -35.47 10.89 3.93
N LEU A 516 -35.60 11.55 2.75
CA LEU A 516 -34.66 12.49 2.08
C LEU A 516 -35.30 13.80 1.52
N ASP A 517 -36.47 14.22 1.98
CA ASP A 517 -37.33 15.11 1.17
C ASP A 517 -37.10 16.65 1.26
N ASP A 518 -35.93 17.19 1.69
CA ASP A 518 -35.85 18.64 2.03
C ASP A 518 -34.55 19.41 1.65
N ILE A 519 -33.81 19.11 0.56
CA ILE A 519 -32.60 19.91 0.22
C ILE A 519 -32.62 20.48 -1.22
N PRO A 520 -32.49 21.82 -1.43
CA PRO A 520 -32.59 22.47 -2.75
C PRO A 520 -31.27 22.53 -3.56
N ASP A 521 -31.45 22.64 -4.89
CA ASP A 521 -30.54 22.83 -6.03
C ASP A 521 -29.21 23.60 -5.82
N LEU A 522 -28.19 22.90 -5.29
CA LEU A 522 -26.77 23.30 -5.42
C LEU A 522 -25.86 22.15 -5.91
N HIS A 523 -26.45 21.04 -6.37
CA HIS A 523 -25.75 19.77 -6.59
C HIS A 523 -24.92 19.72 -7.89
N ASP A 524 -25.44 20.25 -9.00
CA ASP A 524 -24.91 19.94 -10.33
C ASP A 524 -23.43 20.34 -10.56
N HIS A 525 -22.91 21.34 -9.85
CA HIS A 525 -21.52 21.80 -10.02
C HIS A 525 -20.50 21.11 -9.10
N LEU A 526 -20.98 20.39 -8.07
CA LEU A 526 -20.12 19.75 -7.06
C LEU A 526 -20.16 18.23 -7.12
N THR A 527 -21.08 17.64 -7.88
CA THR A 527 -21.33 16.19 -7.93
C THR A 527 -20.78 15.51 -9.19
N GLU A 528 -20.26 16.26 -10.16
CA GLU A 528 -19.63 15.65 -11.33
C GLU A 528 -18.24 15.11 -10.93
N SER A 529 -18.23 13.85 -10.46
CA SER A 529 -17.07 12.97 -10.59
C SER A 529 -16.78 12.83 -12.09
N ASP A 530 -15.53 13.03 -12.50
CA ASP A 530 -15.17 12.81 -13.89
C ASP A 530 -15.38 11.32 -14.21
N PRO A 531 -16.31 10.94 -15.11
CA PRO A 531 -16.59 9.54 -15.42
C PRO A 531 -15.39 8.85 -16.09
N THR A 532 -14.40 9.63 -16.54
CA THR A 532 -13.11 9.15 -17.07
C THR A 532 -12.02 9.03 -16.00
N ALA A 533 -12.18 9.67 -14.85
CA ALA A 533 -11.27 9.50 -13.73
C ALA A 533 -11.57 8.16 -13.05
N VAL A 534 -10.80 7.12 -13.37
CA VAL A 534 -10.90 5.79 -12.74
C VAL A 534 -9.56 5.38 -12.14
N GLY A 535 -9.58 4.62 -11.03
CA GLY A 535 -8.37 4.21 -10.31
C GLY A 535 -7.58 3.19 -11.12
N SER A 536 -6.32 3.51 -11.44
CA SER A 536 -5.51 2.90 -12.50
C SER A 536 -6.23 2.79 -13.85
N ALA A 537 -5.59 3.28 -14.93
CA ALA A 537 -6.05 2.98 -16.28
C ALA A 537 -6.16 1.46 -16.51
N ASP A 538 -5.41 0.66 -15.75
CA ASP A 538 -5.40 -0.79 -15.80
C ASP A 538 -5.53 -1.39 -14.38
N PRO A 539 -6.73 -1.72 -13.90
CA PRO A 539 -6.94 -2.19 -12.53
C PRO A 539 -6.30 -3.55 -12.23
N GLY A 540 -5.67 -4.21 -13.22
CA GLY A 540 -4.86 -5.42 -13.07
C GLY A 540 -3.35 -5.17 -13.09
N VAL A 541 -2.91 -3.92 -13.24
CA VAL A 541 -1.50 -3.52 -13.32
C VAL A 541 -1.17 -2.45 -12.29
N VAL A 542 -0.07 -2.69 -11.58
CA VAL A 542 0.53 -1.76 -10.64
C VAL A 542 0.96 -0.47 -11.34
N GLU A 543 0.66 0.68 -10.74
CA GLU A 543 1.03 1.98 -11.27
C GLU A 543 2.55 2.22 -11.22
N ARG A 544 3.07 2.85 -12.27
CA ARG A 544 4.33 3.60 -12.35
C ARG A 544 3.93 5.02 -12.75
N ASP A 545 4.66 5.99 -12.26
CA ASP A 545 4.46 7.43 -12.39
C ASP A 545 3.80 7.94 -13.72
N PRO A 546 2.76 8.79 -13.67
CA PRO A 546 2.24 9.54 -14.82
C PRO A 546 3.17 10.62 -15.42
N TRP A 547 4.40 10.83 -14.89
CA TRP A 547 5.35 11.83 -15.42
C TRP A 547 6.33 11.32 -16.50
N ASP A 548 6.19 10.10 -17.02
CA ASP A 548 6.98 9.61 -18.16
C ASP A 548 6.48 10.18 -19.51
N ASP A 549 6.63 11.50 -19.70
CA ASP A 549 6.75 12.10 -21.03
C ASP A 549 8.13 12.79 -21.08
N PRO A 550 9.06 12.36 -21.95
CA PRO A 550 10.37 12.97 -22.02
C PRO A 550 10.20 14.45 -22.37
N LEU A 551 10.62 15.33 -21.45
CA LEU A 551 10.75 16.76 -21.70
C LEU A 551 11.55 16.99 -22.98
N ASP A 552 10.82 17.21 -24.07
CA ASP A 552 11.35 17.52 -25.37
C ASP A 552 12.03 18.90 -25.25
N GLY A 553 13.35 18.90 -25.37
CA GLY A 553 14.17 20.06 -25.07
C GLY A 553 13.76 21.30 -25.87
N ARG A 554 13.53 22.41 -25.17
CA ARG A 554 13.67 23.79 -25.66
C ARG A 554 13.59 24.79 -24.48
N TYR A 555 14.78 25.31 -24.14
CA TYR A 555 15.10 26.58 -23.45
C TYR A 555 14.41 26.96 -22.14
#